data_AF-A0A2S9FFI5-F1
#
_entry.id   AF-A0A2S9FFI5-F1
#
_cell.length_a   1.000
_cell.length_b   1.000
_cell.length_c   1.000
_cell.angle_alpha   90.00
_cell.angle_beta   90.00
_cell.angle_gamma   90.00
#
_symmetry.space_group_name_H-M   'P 1'
#
loop_
_entity.id
_entity.type
_entity.pdbx_description
1 polymer ?
#
loop_
_entity_poly.entity_id
_entity_poly.type
_entity_poly.pdbx_seq_one_letter_code
_entity_poly.pdbx_strand_id
1 'polypeptide(L)'
;VLGAIAGVTTLTGIALLVYRRRTTGPVFSATTVNDKVMYAVLVMAIVAGLACTLIGATPVGAEHDYRQTVSPWFRSIWILQPRGDLMVLAPAWFQIHVMIALTLFCLWPFTRLVHVFSAPIGYLFRPYIVYRSRDLSDSGDLVGSRPHRRGW
;
A
#
# COMPACT_ATOMS: atom_id res chain seq x y z
N VAL A 1 -5.75 5.36 20.00
CA VAL A 1 -6.32 6.66 19.57
C VAL A 1 -5.85 7.08 18.18
N LEU A 2 -4.56 7.32 17.93
CA LEU A 2 -4.07 7.77 16.60
C LEU A 2 -4.47 6.83 15.43
N GLY A 3 -4.34 5.51 15.61
CA GLY A 3 -4.74 4.54 14.59
C GLY A 3 -6.24 4.54 14.27
N ALA A 4 -7.09 4.81 15.27
CA ALA A 4 -8.54 4.90 15.06
C ALA A 4 -8.90 6.14 14.23
N ILE A 5 -8.27 7.28 14.52
CA ILE A 5 -8.47 8.53 13.75
C ILE A 5 -8.03 8.33 12.31
N ALA A 6 -6.83 7.78 12.09
CA ALA A 6 -6.32 7.49 10.74
C ALA A 6 -7.24 6.51 9.98
N GLY A 7 -7.73 5.46 10.65
CA GLY A 7 -8.65 4.48 10.07
C GLY A 7 -9.98 5.10 9.65
N VAL A 8 -10.61 5.91 10.52
CA VAL A 8 -11.87 6.61 10.21
C VAL A 8 -11.70 7.58 9.06
N THR A 9 -10.63 8.39 9.06
CA THR A 9 -10.36 9.34 7.96
C THR A 9 -10.13 8.60 6.64
N THR A 10 -9.39 7.50 6.65
CA THR A 10 -9.15 6.67 5.45
C THR A 10 -10.44 6.06 4.93
N LEU A 11 -11.29 5.54 5.83
CA LEU A 11 -12.57 4.94 5.48
C LEU A 11 -13.53 5.96 4.85
N THR A 12 -13.60 7.17 5.42
CA THR A 12 -14.35 8.29 4.84
C THR A 12 -13.84 8.65 3.45
N GLY A 13 -12.53 8.76 3.28
CA GLY A 13 -11.92 9.05 1.97
C GLY A 13 -12.27 7.98 0.92
N ILE A 14 -12.18 6.70 1.27
CA ILE A 14 -12.54 5.61 0.36
C ILE A 14 -14.04 5.61 0.05
N ALA A 15 -14.90 5.87 1.04
CA ALA A 15 -16.34 5.97 0.83
C ALA A 15 -16.68 7.06 -0.20
N LEU A 16 -16.03 8.24 -0.11
CA LEU A 16 -16.19 9.31 -1.08
C LEU A 16 -15.68 8.92 -2.48
N LEU A 17 -14.55 8.23 -2.58
CA LEU A 17 -14.01 7.75 -3.85
C LEU A 17 -14.92 6.70 -4.51
N VAL A 18 -15.46 5.78 -3.74
CA VAL A 18 -16.42 4.77 -4.21
C VAL A 18 -17.71 5.44 -4.65
N TYR A 19 -18.23 6.39 -3.87
CA TYR A 19 -19.41 7.17 -4.24
C TYR A 19 -19.20 7.88 -5.59
N ARG A 20 -18.10 8.63 -5.74
CA ARG A 20 -17.74 9.31 -7.00
C ARG A 20 -17.65 8.33 -8.16
N ARG A 21 -17.01 7.17 -7.98
CA ARG A 21 -16.85 6.14 -9.01
C ARG A 21 -18.18 5.54 -9.45
N ARG A 22 -19.20 5.51 -8.57
CA ARG A 22 -20.54 5.01 -8.87
C ARG A 22 -21.44 6.06 -9.53
N THR A 23 -21.30 7.33 -9.18
CA THR A 23 -22.17 8.41 -9.66
C THR A 23 -21.64 9.12 -10.90
N THR A 24 -20.34 9.01 -11.21
CA THR A 24 -19.72 9.69 -12.35
C THR A 24 -19.63 8.74 -13.56
N GLY A 25 -20.46 8.97 -14.58
CA GLY A 25 -20.61 8.09 -15.76
C GLY A 25 -19.29 7.65 -16.43
N PRO A 26 -18.38 8.57 -16.80
CA PRO A 26 -17.09 8.22 -17.41
C PRO A 26 -16.16 7.40 -16.50
N VAL A 27 -16.23 7.60 -15.18
CA VAL A 27 -15.40 6.87 -14.22
C VAL A 27 -15.96 5.47 -13.98
N PHE A 28 -17.29 5.34 -13.97
CA PHE A 28 -17.95 4.06 -13.85
C PHE A 28 -17.66 3.15 -15.05
N SER A 29 -17.74 3.68 -16.27
CA SER A 29 -17.46 2.91 -17.50
C SER A 29 -16.01 2.44 -17.60
N ALA A 30 -15.06 3.24 -17.11
CA ALA A 30 -13.63 2.88 -17.08
C ALA A 30 -13.22 1.98 -15.89
N THR A 31 -14.16 1.61 -15.01
CA THR A 31 -13.87 0.78 -13.82
C THR A 31 -13.88 -0.70 -14.18
N THR A 32 -12.74 -1.37 -13.98
CA THR A 32 -12.60 -2.80 -14.26
C THR A 32 -13.15 -3.66 -13.12
N VAL A 33 -13.36 -4.96 -13.36
CA VAL A 33 -13.71 -5.93 -12.29
C VAL A 33 -12.60 -6.02 -11.25
N ASN A 34 -11.35 -5.99 -11.69
CA ASN A 34 -10.17 -5.97 -10.82
C ASN A 34 -10.20 -4.77 -9.85
N ASP A 35 -10.57 -3.58 -10.34
CA ASP A 35 -10.72 -2.39 -9.48
C ASP A 35 -11.77 -2.60 -8.38
N LYS A 36 -12.90 -3.25 -8.71
CA LYS A 36 -13.96 -3.53 -7.75
C LYS A 36 -13.50 -4.54 -6.69
N VAL A 37 -12.82 -5.61 -7.10
CA VAL A 37 -12.24 -6.62 -6.19
C VAL A 37 -11.21 -5.97 -5.28
N MET A 38 -10.30 -5.18 -5.85
CA MET A 38 -9.30 -4.42 -5.10
C MET A 38 -9.95 -3.53 -4.02
N TYR A 39 -10.93 -2.70 -4.39
CA TYR A 39 -11.62 -1.85 -3.41
C TYR A 39 -12.38 -2.66 -2.36
N ALA A 40 -13.01 -3.77 -2.73
CA ALA A 40 -13.71 -4.62 -1.78
C ALA A 40 -12.76 -5.20 -0.73
N VAL A 41 -11.65 -5.82 -1.15
CA VAL A 41 -10.68 -6.40 -0.21
C VAL A 41 -9.99 -5.32 0.62
N LEU A 42 -9.64 -4.18 0.01
CA LEU A 42 -9.04 -3.05 0.73
C LEU A 42 -9.97 -2.50 1.81
N VAL A 43 -11.25 -2.28 1.49
CA VAL A 43 -12.25 -1.81 2.47
C VAL A 43 -12.45 -2.82 3.58
N MET A 44 -12.57 -4.12 3.24
CA MET A 44 -12.66 -5.18 4.24
C MET A 44 -11.45 -5.20 5.17
N ALA A 45 -10.23 -5.04 4.63
CA ALA A 45 -9.01 -4.98 5.44
C ALA A 45 -9.03 -3.79 6.41
N ILE A 46 -9.42 -2.61 5.94
CA ILE A 46 -9.49 -1.38 6.76
C ILE A 46 -10.56 -1.51 7.85
N VAL A 47 -11.76 -2.00 7.50
CA VAL A 47 -12.84 -2.21 8.47
C VAL A 47 -12.43 -3.23 9.52
N ALA A 48 -11.87 -4.38 9.12
CA ALA A 48 -11.39 -5.39 10.05
C ALA A 48 -10.27 -4.85 10.96
N GLY A 49 -9.34 -4.06 10.43
CA GLY A 49 -8.25 -3.46 11.21
C GLY A 49 -8.73 -2.40 12.20
N LEU A 50 -9.71 -1.58 11.77
CA LEU A 50 -10.36 -0.60 12.64
C LEU A 50 -11.16 -1.32 13.73
N ALA A 51 -11.87 -2.40 13.41
CA ALA A 51 -12.56 -3.23 14.38
C ALA A 51 -11.60 -3.81 15.42
N CYS A 52 -10.46 -4.38 15.01
CA CYS A 52 -9.41 -4.83 15.94
C CYS A 52 -8.93 -3.71 16.87
N THR A 53 -8.79 -2.48 16.34
CA THR A 53 -8.36 -1.31 17.13
C THR A 53 -9.42 -0.88 18.15
N LEU A 54 -10.69 -0.85 17.74
CA LEU A 54 -11.81 -0.44 18.60
C LEU A 54 -12.12 -1.50 19.65
N ILE A 55 -12.18 -2.77 19.28
CA ILE A 55 -12.37 -3.90 20.20
C ILE A 55 -11.21 -3.96 21.20
N GLY A 56 -9.95 -3.79 20.73
CA GLY A 56 -8.77 -3.73 21.59
C GLY A 56 -8.78 -2.57 22.60
N ALA A 57 -9.59 -1.53 22.37
CA ALA A 57 -9.76 -0.43 23.32
C ALA A 57 -10.88 -0.68 24.35
N THR A 58 -11.64 -1.76 24.21
CA THR A 58 -12.66 -2.19 25.20
C THR A 58 -12.03 -3.06 26.30
N PRO A 59 -12.68 -3.22 27.47
CA PRO A 59 -12.19 -4.10 28.53
C PRO A 59 -11.95 -5.55 28.07
N VAL A 60 -12.83 -6.06 27.19
CA VAL A 60 -12.72 -7.42 26.60
C VAL A 60 -11.48 -7.55 25.71
N GLY A 61 -11.10 -6.48 25.01
CA GLY A 61 -9.88 -6.43 24.20
C GLY A 61 -8.62 -6.19 25.01
N ALA A 62 -8.72 -5.53 26.18
CA ALA A 62 -7.59 -5.30 27.07
C ALA A 62 -7.06 -6.62 27.70
N GLU A 63 -7.92 -7.62 27.88
CA GLU A 63 -7.51 -8.97 28.30
C GLU A 63 -6.70 -9.71 27.22
N HIS A 64 -6.86 -9.34 25.95
CA HIS A 64 -6.21 -10.00 24.81
C HIS A 64 -5.19 -9.06 24.15
N ASP A 65 -4.01 -8.96 24.76
CA ASP A 65 -2.93 -8.12 24.23
C ASP A 65 -2.30 -8.75 22.97
N TYR A 66 -2.67 -8.21 21.81
CA TYR A 66 -2.11 -8.59 20.50
C TYR A 66 -0.58 -8.47 20.41
N ARG A 67 0.04 -7.71 21.33
CA ARG A 67 1.51 -7.60 21.42
C ARG A 67 2.19 -8.88 21.89
N GLN A 68 1.45 -9.77 22.55
CA GLN A 68 1.98 -11.04 23.04
C GLN A 68 1.78 -12.20 22.06
N THR A 69 0.81 -12.09 21.15
CA THR A 69 0.45 -13.17 20.21
C THR A 69 0.74 -12.80 18.76
N VAL A 70 0.01 -11.83 18.21
CA VAL A 70 0.07 -11.44 16.80
C VAL A 70 1.41 -10.78 16.45
N SER A 71 1.94 -9.95 17.34
CA SER A 71 3.20 -9.22 17.06
C SER A 71 4.42 -10.16 17.01
N PRO A 72 4.63 -11.08 17.96
CA PRO A 72 5.71 -12.05 17.87
C PRO A 72 5.48 -13.06 16.74
N TRP A 73 4.23 -13.45 16.45
CA TRP A 73 3.89 -14.25 15.28
C TRP A 73 4.38 -13.60 13.98
N PHE A 74 4.05 -12.33 13.75
CA PHE A 74 4.45 -11.64 12.52
C PHE A 74 5.98 -11.53 12.38
N ARG A 75 6.68 -11.25 13.49
CA ARG A 75 8.17 -11.23 13.52
C ARG A 75 8.76 -12.60 13.20
N SER A 76 8.13 -13.68 13.70
CA SER A 76 8.59 -15.06 13.55
C SER A 76 8.74 -15.49 12.09
N ILE A 77 7.91 -14.93 11.20
CA ILE A 77 7.96 -15.17 9.75
C ILE A 77 9.26 -14.63 9.16
N TRP A 78 9.68 -13.42 9.55
CA TRP A 78 10.87 -12.76 9.01
C TRP A 78 12.19 -13.33 9.52
N ILE A 79 12.18 -13.91 10.73
CA ILE A 79 13.32 -14.68 11.26
C ILE A 79 13.32 -16.14 10.79
N LEU A 80 12.44 -16.50 9.85
CA LEU A 80 12.30 -17.84 9.27
C LEU A 80 12.03 -18.95 10.30
N GLN A 81 11.37 -18.61 11.40
CA GLN A 81 10.92 -19.53 12.45
C GLN A 81 9.42 -19.36 12.69
N PRO A 82 8.54 -19.76 11.74
CA PRO A 82 7.12 -19.45 11.82
C PRO A 82 6.45 -20.11 13.04
N ARG A 83 5.91 -19.29 13.94
CA ARG A 83 5.24 -19.71 15.17
C ARG A 83 3.72 -19.71 15.05
N GLY A 84 3.17 -20.70 14.35
CA GLY A 84 1.71 -20.83 14.12
C GLY A 84 0.88 -20.99 15.40
N ASP A 85 1.50 -21.52 16.46
CA ASP A 85 0.94 -21.65 17.81
C ASP A 85 0.38 -20.32 18.34
N LEU A 86 1.08 -19.21 18.06
CA LEU A 86 0.70 -17.88 18.51
C LEU A 86 -0.58 -17.35 17.83
N MET A 87 -0.84 -17.77 16.60
CA MET A 87 -2.06 -17.36 15.88
C MET A 87 -3.29 -18.15 16.35
N VAL A 88 -3.11 -19.41 16.77
CA VAL A 88 -4.19 -20.23 17.33
C VAL A 88 -4.71 -19.63 18.64
N LEU A 89 -3.81 -19.08 19.45
CA LEU A 89 -4.15 -18.41 20.71
C LEU A 89 -4.72 -16.99 20.49
N ALA A 90 -4.60 -16.43 19.29
CA ALA A 90 -5.11 -15.11 19.00
C ALA A 90 -6.65 -15.16 18.81
N PRO A 91 -7.39 -14.17 19.33
CA PRO A 91 -8.82 -14.07 19.07
C PRO A 91 -9.20 -14.04 17.59
N ALA A 92 -10.40 -14.54 17.28
CA ALA A 92 -10.89 -14.69 15.92
C ALA A 92 -10.87 -13.40 15.09
N TRP A 93 -11.10 -12.22 15.70
CA TRP A 93 -11.06 -10.94 14.99
C TRP A 93 -9.67 -10.62 14.43
N PHE A 94 -8.60 -10.97 15.15
CA PHE A 94 -7.23 -10.81 14.65
C PHE A 94 -6.94 -11.80 13.51
N GLN A 95 -7.39 -13.05 13.64
CA GLN A 95 -7.23 -14.06 12.59
C GLN A 95 -7.93 -13.63 11.30
N ILE A 96 -9.18 -13.17 11.38
CA ILE A 96 -9.96 -12.66 10.24
C ILE A 96 -9.23 -11.49 9.57
N HIS A 97 -8.76 -10.52 10.35
CA HIS A 97 -8.03 -9.38 9.79
C HIS A 97 -6.75 -9.81 9.06
N VAL A 98 -5.95 -10.71 9.67
CA VAL A 98 -4.72 -11.23 9.06
C VAL A 98 -5.01 -11.98 7.77
N MET A 99 -6.05 -12.82 7.74
CA MET A 99 -6.45 -13.55 6.54
C MET A 99 -6.82 -12.61 5.38
N ILE A 100 -7.58 -11.56 5.68
CA ILE A 100 -7.93 -10.53 4.68
C ILE A 100 -6.68 -9.77 4.23
N ALA A 101 -5.78 -9.42 5.17
CA ALA A 101 -4.54 -8.73 4.85
C ALA A 101 -3.62 -9.57 3.95
N LEU A 102 -3.43 -10.85 4.25
CA LEU A 102 -2.65 -11.77 3.41
C LEU A 102 -3.27 -11.93 2.02
N THR A 103 -4.60 -12.01 1.94
CA THR A 103 -5.32 -12.01 0.66
C THR A 103 -5.05 -10.72 -0.13
N LEU A 104 -5.06 -9.56 0.53
CA LEU A 104 -4.73 -8.27 -0.09
C LEU A 104 -3.28 -8.28 -0.61
N PHE A 105 -2.32 -8.82 0.14
CA PHE A 105 -0.94 -8.99 -0.29
C PHE A 105 -0.82 -9.89 -1.53
N CYS A 106 -1.56 -10.99 -1.60
CA CYS A 106 -1.59 -11.86 -2.79
C CYS A 106 -2.17 -11.16 -4.01
N LEU A 107 -3.19 -10.30 -3.83
CA LEU A 107 -3.81 -9.54 -4.91
C LEU A 107 -2.98 -8.32 -5.35
N TRP A 108 -2.14 -7.80 -4.46
CA TRP A 108 -1.38 -6.57 -4.66
C TRP A 108 -0.68 -6.48 -6.02
N PRO A 109 0.18 -7.44 -6.45
CA PRO A 109 0.92 -7.29 -7.72
C PRO A 109 0.03 -7.28 -8.96
N PHE A 110 -1.22 -7.75 -8.84
CA PHE A 110 -2.18 -7.83 -9.94
C PHE A 110 -3.18 -6.68 -9.96
N THR A 111 -3.13 -5.77 -8.98
CA THR A 111 -4.10 -4.67 -8.84
C THR A 111 -3.42 -3.30 -9.00
N ARG A 112 -4.23 -2.23 -9.08
CA ARG A 112 -3.69 -0.86 -9.12
C ARG A 112 -2.90 -0.47 -7.86
N LEU A 113 -2.95 -1.26 -6.78
CA LEU A 113 -2.16 -1.04 -5.57
C LEU A 113 -0.64 -1.05 -5.81
N VAL A 114 -0.18 -1.64 -6.91
CA VAL A 114 1.23 -1.59 -7.33
C VAL A 114 1.77 -0.14 -7.42
N HIS A 115 0.88 0.85 -7.62
CA HIS A 115 1.27 2.26 -7.67
C HIS A 115 2.03 2.74 -6.43
N VAL A 116 1.90 2.07 -5.29
CA VAL A 116 2.54 2.50 -4.04
C VAL A 116 4.07 2.39 -4.14
N PHE A 117 4.59 1.50 -5.00
CA PHE A 117 6.02 1.40 -5.31
C PHE A 117 6.52 2.56 -6.18
N SER A 118 5.63 3.31 -6.83
CA SER A 118 5.96 4.46 -7.67
C SER A 118 5.87 5.79 -6.91
N ALA A 119 5.87 5.76 -5.57
CA ALA A 119 5.86 6.97 -4.75
C ALA A 119 7.06 7.87 -5.13
N PRO A 120 6.81 9.13 -5.56
CA PRO A 120 7.84 9.97 -6.19
C PRO A 120 8.74 10.67 -5.16
N ILE A 121 9.32 9.92 -4.22
CA ILE A 121 10.21 10.47 -3.17
C ILE A 121 11.43 11.14 -3.81
N GLY A 122 11.96 10.58 -4.89
CA GLY A 122 13.08 11.15 -5.64
C GLY A 122 12.77 12.48 -6.35
N TYR A 123 11.50 12.85 -6.51
CA TYR A 123 11.12 14.12 -7.15
C TYR A 123 11.55 15.33 -6.32
N LEU A 124 11.64 15.18 -5.00
CA LEU A 124 12.12 16.23 -4.10
C LEU A 124 13.55 16.68 -4.41
N PHE A 125 14.35 15.81 -5.02
CA PHE A 125 15.75 16.07 -5.36
C PHE A 125 15.98 16.11 -6.87
N ARG A 126 14.91 16.05 -7.67
CA ARG A 126 15.01 15.99 -9.13
C ARG A 126 15.22 17.39 -9.71
N PRO A 127 16.20 17.61 -10.60
CA PRO A 127 16.32 18.86 -11.35
C PRO A 127 15.02 19.17 -12.13
N TYR A 128 14.64 20.45 -12.19
CA TYR A 128 13.42 20.90 -12.89
C TYR A 128 13.41 20.48 -14.36
N ILE A 129 14.57 20.57 -15.01
CA ILE A 129 14.75 20.20 -16.41
C ILE A 129 15.59 18.94 -16.46
N VAL A 130 15.05 17.90 -17.10
CA VAL A 130 15.78 16.64 -17.33
C VAL A 130 16.06 16.52 -18.81
N TYR A 131 17.35 16.56 -19.14
CA TYR A 131 17.86 16.22 -20.46
C TYR A 131 18.13 14.72 -20.50
N ARG A 132 17.66 14.04 -21.55
CA ARG A 132 17.97 12.64 -21.83
C ARG A 132 18.83 12.62 -23.09
N SER A 133 20.08 12.21 -22.97
CA SER A 133 20.93 11.93 -24.13
C SER A 133 20.37 10.73 -24.90
N ARG A 134 20.60 10.68 -26.21
CA ARG A 134 20.47 9.42 -26.96
C ARG A 134 21.56 8.49 -26.45
N ASP A 135 21.24 7.21 -26.28
CA ASP A 135 22.11 6.13 -25.76
C ASP A 135 23.30 5.77 -26.70
N LEU A 136 23.81 6.76 -27.44
CA LEU A 136 24.85 6.67 -28.46
C LEU A 136 25.83 7.84 -28.32
N SER A 137 26.38 8.01 -27.13
CA SER A 137 27.71 8.62 -27.01
C SER A 137 28.62 7.55 -26.48
N ASP A 138 28.95 6.60 -27.34
CA ASP A 138 30.23 5.90 -27.22
C ASP A 138 31.32 6.99 -27.15
N SER A 139 32.05 6.99 -26.04
CA SER A 139 33.37 7.59 -25.87
C SER A 139 33.67 8.86 -26.70
N GLY A 140 33.17 10.02 -26.25
CA GLY A 140 33.87 11.29 -26.51
C GLY A 140 33.13 12.45 -27.17
N ASP A 141 31.86 12.32 -27.57
CA ASP A 141 31.15 13.43 -28.24
C ASP A 141 29.96 13.98 -27.42
N LEU A 142 30.05 15.26 -27.08
CA LEU A 142 28.99 16.02 -26.43
C LEU A 142 27.81 16.19 -27.40
N VAL A 143 26.76 15.39 -27.23
CA VAL A 143 25.51 15.53 -27.98
C VAL A 143 24.79 16.80 -27.52
N GLY A 144 24.98 17.90 -28.25
CA GLY A 144 24.20 19.14 -28.08
C GLY A 144 24.95 20.44 -28.37
N SER A 145 26.28 20.40 -28.37
CA SER A 145 27.12 21.54 -28.76
C SER A 145 27.86 21.17 -30.03
N ARG A 146 27.79 22.00 -31.07
CA ARG A 146 28.67 21.83 -32.24
C ARG A 146 30.10 21.65 -31.72
N PRO A 147 30.86 20.64 -32.17
CA PRO A 147 32.26 20.50 -31.79
C PRO A 147 32.97 21.82 -32.08
N HIS A 148 33.64 22.37 -31.08
CA HIS A 148 34.37 23.62 -31.23
C HIS A 148 35.50 23.37 -32.23
N ARG A 149 35.32 23.80 -33.48
CA ARG A 149 36.38 23.77 -34.49
C ARG A 149 37.53 24.60 -33.94
N ARG A 150 38.67 23.97 -33.63
CA ARG A 150 39.93 24.66 -33.37
C ARG A 150 40.23 25.47 -34.63
N GLY A 151 40.09 26.79 -34.53
CA GLY A 151 40.60 27.71 -35.54
C GLY A 151 42.12 27.67 -35.45
N TRP A 152 42.75 27.29 -36.56
CA TRP A 152 44.19 27.32 -36.90
C TRP A 152 45.15 27.08 -35.73
#